data_AF-A0A5S3UGB8-F1
#
_entry.id   AF-A0A5S3UGB8-F1
#
_cell.length_a   1.000
_cell.length_b   1.000
_cell.length_c   1.000
_cell.angle_alpha   90.00
_cell.angle_beta   90.00
_cell.angle_gamma   90.00
#
_symmetry.space_group_name_H-M   'P 1'
#
loop_
_entity.id
_entity.type
_entity.pdbx_description
1 polymer ?
#
loop_
_entity_poly.entity_id
_entity_poly.type
_entity_poly.pdbx_seq_one_letter_code
_entity_poly.pdbx_strand_id
1 'polypeptide(L)'
;MAIVTSKEIITRVNKLLNDPGFVRWPEGELLNYLNDAQRAIVLRRPDSYTIDIDDFACVEGTKQSLPADALRLIDITRNATGKAIRGPFNRQVLDDNHESWYAGTDATEVQLYIYDERVPKTFYVYPGVTDGVLLTLAYSKAPASIGMAEHDTNAVIALDDIYVNAIIEWVLYRSYMKDAEYAADPNKSTMHLQAFENQLGQKNQADSAMMGQQRG
;
A
#
# COMPACT_ATOMS: atom_id res chain seq x y z
N MET A 1 10.59 2.60 -9.80
CA MET A 1 11.24 3.19 -8.63
C MET A 1 11.01 4.69 -8.70
N ALA A 2 10.55 5.30 -7.61
CA ALA A 2 10.30 6.73 -7.57
C ALA A 2 11.61 7.52 -7.71
N ILE A 3 11.61 8.55 -8.55
CA ILE A 3 12.67 9.56 -8.61
C ILE A 3 12.13 10.98 -8.52
N VAL A 4 10.81 11.16 -8.66
CA VAL A 4 10.18 12.48 -8.59
C VAL A 4 10.11 12.98 -7.14
N THR A 5 10.57 14.20 -6.94
CA THR A 5 10.61 14.83 -5.61
C THR A 5 9.27 15.43 -5.23
N SER A 6 8.98 15.48 -3.93
CA SER A 6 7.81 16.20 -3.39
C SER A 6 7.81 17.67 -3.80
N LYS A 7 8.98 18.31 -3.88
CA LYS A 7 9.17 19.70 -4.33
C LYS A 7 8.77 19.91 -5.79
N GLU A 8 9.13 18.96 -6.65
CA GLU A 8 8.74 19.02 -8.06
C GLU A 8 7.21 18.93 -8.22
N ILE A 9 6.56 18.02 -7.50
CA ILE A 9 5.10 17.87 -7.54
C ILE A 9 4.42 19.14 -7.03
N ILE A 10 4.83 19.64 -5.86
CA ILE A 10 4.23 20.85 -5.27
C ILE A 10 4.46 22.07 -6.17
N THR A 11 5.61 22.19 -6.82
CA THR A 11 5.85 23.26 -7.80
C THR A 11 4.91 23.18 -9.01
N ARG A 12 4.62 21.96 -9.51
CA ARG A 12 3.65 21.76 -10.60
C ARG A 12 2.24 22.13 -10.16
N VAL A 13 1.80 21.66 -8.99
CA VAL A 13 0.51 22.01 -8.39
C VAL A 13 0.39 23.53 -8.24
N ASN A 14 1.43 24.17 -7.72
CA ASN A 14 1.41 25.61 -7.46
C ASN A 14 1.22 26.43 -8.75
N LYS A 15 1.87 26.01 -9.84
CA LYS A 15 1.63 26.60 -11.17
C LYS A 15 0.19 26.43 -11.64
N LEU A 16 -0.43 25.28 -11.40
CA LEU A 16 -1.83 25.01 -11.76
C LEU A 16 -2.82 25.81 -10.90
N LEU A 17 -2.46 26.10 -9.65
CA LEU A 17 -3.24 26.96 -8.75
C LEU A 17 -3.03 28.47 -9.01
N ASN A 18 -2.09 28.84 -9.88
CA ASN A 18 -1.69 30.23 -10.15
C ASN A 18 -1.26 31.01 -8.88
N ASP A 19 -0.53 30.37 -7.97
CA ASP A 19 -0.09 30.98 -6.69
C ASP A 19 1.45 31.01 -6.55
N PRO A 20 2.20 31.69 -7.44
CA PRO A 20 3.66 31.60 -7.50
C PRO A 20 4.41 31.92 -6.19
N GLY A 21 3.77 32.63 -5.25
CA GLY A 21 4.34 32.95 -3.94
C GLY A 21 3.93 32.01 -2.80
N PHE A 22 3.14 30.97 -3.06
CA PHE A 22 2.53 30.11 -2.02
C PHE A 22 1.78 30.92 -0.95
N VAL A 23 1.11 31.99 -1.37
CA VAL A 23 0.44 32.93 -0.46
C VAL A 23 -0.93 32.41 -0.08
N ARG A 24 -1.69 31.91 -1.07
CA ARG A 24 -3.01 31.33 -0.87
C ARG A 24 -2.92 29.88 -0.40
N TRP A 25 -1.95 29.16 -0.94
CA TRP A 25 -1.70 27.75 -0.69
C TRP A 25 -0.28 27.57 -0.15
N PRO A 26 -0.09 27.68 1.18
CA PRO A 26 1.22 27.49 1.80
C PRO A 26 1.82 26.13 1.43
N GLU A 27 3.13 26.10 1.17
CA GLU A 27 3.84 24.90 0.71
C GLU A 27 3.64 23.70 1.66
N GLY A 28 3.71 23.93 2.98
CA GLY A 28 3.45 22.90 3.99
C GLY A 28 2.02 22.35 3.98
N GLU A 29 1.04 23.15 3.57
CA GLU A 29 -0.34 22.66 3.39
C GLU A 29 -0.46 21.74 2.16
N LEU A 30 0.14 22.13 1.04
CA LEU A 30 0.19 21.31 -0.16
C LEU A 30 0.95 20.00 0.08
N LEU A 31 2.00 20.02 0.90
CA LEU A 31 2.73 18.82 1.32
C LEU A 31 1.86 17.87 2.14
N ASN A 32 1.00 18.38 3.02
CA ASN A 32 0.04 17.55 3.74
C ASN A 32 -0.94 16.88 2.77
N TYR A 33 -1.45 17.60 1.77
CA TYR A 33 -2.32 17.01 0.74
C TYR A 33 -1.60 15.97 -0.13
N LEU A 34 -0.32 16.18 -0.42
CA LEU A 34 0.51 15.20 -1.13
C LEU A 34 0.67 13.92 -0.30
N ASN A 35 0.99 14.05 0.99
CA ASN A 35 1.09 12.89 1.90
C ASN A 35 -0.25 12.15 2.01
N ASP A 36 -1.37 12.87 2.07
CA ASP A 36 -2.71 12.29 2.02
C ASP A 36 -2.99 11.57 0.70
N ALA A 37 -2.52 12.12 -0.43
CA ALA A 37 -2.68 11.50 -1.75
C ALA A 37 -2.00 10.13 -1.80
N GLN A 38 -0.76 10.04 -1.30
CA GLN A 38 -0.03 8.78 -1.27
C GLN A 38 -0.79 7.72 -0.44
N ARG A 39 -1.35 8.10 0.71
CA ARG A 39 -2.19 7.20 1.52
C ARG A 39 -3.49 6.83 0.82
N ALA A 40 -4.14 7.78 0.15
CA ALA A 40 -5.38 7.57 -0.58
C ALA A 40 -5.21 6.60 -1.76
N ILE A 41 -4.03 6.61 -2.39
CA ILE A 41 -3.65 5.67 -3.44
C ILE A 41 -3.45 4.28 -2.82
N VAL A 42 -2.63 4.15 -1.76
CA VAL A 42 -2.39 2.85 -1.11
C VAL A 42 -3.68 2.23 -0.57
N LEU A 43 -4.61 3.04 -0.05
CA LEU A 43 -5.92 2.57 0.39
C LEU A 43 -6.70 1.87 -0.73
N ARG A 44 -6.63 2.38 -1.95
CA ARG A 44 -7.33 1.83 -3.14
C ARG A 44 -6.50 0.78 -3.87
N ARG A 45 -5.19 0.85 -3.73
CA ARG A 45 -4.16 0.01 -4.38
C ARG A 45 -3.16 -0.44 -3.31
N PRO A 46 -3.49 -1.44 -2.49
CA PRO A 46 -2.57 -1.89 -1.44
C PRO A 46 -1.23 -2.40 -1.99
N ASP A 47 -1.21 -2.82 -3.25
CA ASP A 47 -0.06 -3.25 -4.02
C ASP A 47 0.83 -2.10 -4.56
N SER A 48 0.39 -0.84 -4.43
CA SER A 48 1.16 0.32 -4.90
C SER A 48 2.35 0.70 -4.01
N TYR A 49 2.37 0.21 -2.77
CA TYR A 49 3.48 0.36 -1.84
C TYR A 49 3.62 -0.90 -0.99
N THR A 50 4.48 -1.80 -1.46
CA THR A 50 4.75 -3.08 -0.82
C THR A 50 6.19 -3.14 -0.32
N ILE A 51 6.36 -3.82 0.81
CA ILE A 51 7.67 -4.18 1.35
C ILE A 51 7.82 -5.68 1.23
N ASP A 52 8.95 -6.11 0.69
CA ASP A 52 9.37 -7.51 0.61
C ASP A 52 10.52 -7.70 1.60
N ILE A 53 10.34 -8.60 2.57
CA ILE A 53 11.35 -8.94 3.59
C ILE A 53 11.63 -10.44 3.54
N ASP A 54 12.90 -10.81 3.69
CA ASP A 54 13.37 -12.21 3.67
C ASP A 54 13.53 -12.82 5.08
N ASP A 55 13.33 -12.03 6.13
CA ASP A 55 13.72 -12.33 7.51
C ASP A 55 12.57 -12.18 8.51
N PHE A 56 11.33 -12.39 8.08
CA PHE A 56 10.21 -12.42 9.03
C PHE A 56 10.35 -13.62 9.98
N ALA A 57 10.55 -13.34 11.26
CA ALA A 57 10.61 -14.35 12.30
C ALA A 57 9.21 -14.73 12.79
N CYS A 58 8.82 -15.97 12.55
CA CYS A 58 7.61 -16.55 13.13
C CYS A 58 7.75 -16.71 14.64
N VAL A 59 6.63 -16.55 15.34
CA VAL A 59 6.46 -17.01 16.71
C VAL A 59 6.04 -18.48 16.73
N GLU A 60 6.25 -19.16 17.86
CA GLU A 60 5.78 -20.54 18.03
C GLU A 60 4.27 -20.67 17.78
N GLY A 61 3.89 -21.70 17.02
CA GLY A 61 2.51 -22.07 16.73
C GLY A 61 2.03 -21.74 15.31
N THR A 62 0.71 -21.77 15.13
CA THR A 62 0.07 -21.56 13.83
C THR A 62 -0.28 -20.11 13.53
N LYS A 63 -0.53 -19.29 14.56
CA LYS A 63 -1.03 -17.92 14.39
C LYS A 63 0.11 -16.91 14.40
N GLN A 64 0.23 -16.15 13.32
CA GLN A 64 1.29 -15.15 13.13
C GLN A 64 0.70 -13.74 13.01
N SER A 65 1.46 -12.74 13.43
CA SER A 65 1.08 -11.33 13.30
C SER A 65 2.02 -10.63 12.34
N LEU A 66 1.48 -9.82 11.42
CA LEU A 66 2.29 -9.01 10.54
C LEU A 66 3.09 -7.96 11.33
N PRO A 67 4.17 -7.41 10.74
CA PRO A 67 4.86 -6.26 11.30
C PRO A 67 3.91 -5.11 11.68
N ALA A 68 4.26 -4.34 12.71
CA ALA A 68 3.40 -3.29 13.25
C ALA A 68 3.03 -2.21 12.20
N ASP A 69 3.91 -1.97 11.23
CA ASP A 69 3.75 -1.01 10.15
C ASP A 69 3.01 -1.57 8.91
N ALA A 70 2.71 -2.86 8.89
CA ALA A 70 2.06 -3.53 7.77
C ALA A 70 0.56 -3.23 7.76
N LEU A 71 -0.02 -2.78 6.65
CA LEU A 71 -1.46 -2.60 6.47
C LEU A 71 -2.19 -3.93 6.26
N ARG A 72 -1.65 -4.78 5.39
CA ARG A 72 -2.20 -6.09 5.04
C ARG A 72 -1.14 -6.97 4.39
N LEU A 73 -1.34 -8.28 4.48
CA LEU A 73 -0.51 -9.26 3.77
C LEU A 73 -0.79 -9.17 2.26
N ILE A 74 0.28 -9.31 1.46
CA ILE A 74 0.19 -9.48 0.00
C ILE A 74 0.49 -10.93 -0.34
N ASP A 75 1.64 -11.45 0.08
CA ASP A 75 2.06 -12.82 -0.22
C ASP A 75 3.08 -13.36 0.79
N ILE A 76 3.17 -14.69 0.90
CA ILE A 76 4.22 -15.41 1.64
C ILE A 76 4.80 -16.43 0.67
N THR A 77 6.00 -16.14 0.17
CA THR A 77 6.53 -16.82 -1.02
C THR A 77 7.28 -18.10 -0.66
N ARG A 78 8.15 -18.04 0.36
CA ARG A 78 9.06 -19.15 0.70
C ARG A 78 9.51 -19.11 2.15
N ASN A 79 9.96 -20.26 2.62
CA ASN A 79 10.80 -20.35 3.81
C ASN A 79 12.22 -19.85 3.46
N ALA A 80 12.97 -19.42 4.48
CA ALA A 80 14.39 -19.09 4.31
C ALA A 80 15.22 -20.28 3.78
N THR A 81 14.76 -21.53 4.00
CA THR A 81 15.35 -22.76 3.43
C THR A 81 15.23 -22.85 1.90
N GLY A 82 14.42 -21.98 1.27
CA GLY A 82 14.13 -21.99 -0.16
C GLY A 82 12.87 -22.77 -0.55
N LYS A 83 12.23 -23.45 0.40
CA LYS A 83 10.99 -24.18 0.16
C LYS A 83 9.82 -23.23 -0.06
N ALA A 84 9.15 -23.37 -1.21
CA ALA A 84 7.97 -22.60 -1.55
C ALA A 84 6.82 -22.84 -0.56
N ILE A 85 6.08 -21.78 -0.25
CA ILE A 85 4.89 -21.82 0.59
C ILE A 85 3.66 -21.59 -0.31
N ARG A 86 2.58 -22.36 -0.08
CA ARG A 86 1.36 -22.27 -0.89
C ARG A 86 0.29 -21.44 -0.16
N GLY A 87 -0.42 -20.58 -0.88
CA GLY A 87 -1.60 -19.92 -0.33
C GLY A 87 -2.08 -18.72 -1.16
N PRO A 88 -3.07 -17.97 -0.65
CA PRO A 88 -3.80 -18.25 0.59
C PRO A 88 -4.69 -19.49 0.44
N PHE A 89 -4.62 -20.41 1.41
CA PHE A 89 -5.41 -21.65 1.40
C PHE A 89 -6.76 -21.47 2.10
N ASN A 90 -7.76 -22.30 1.75
CA ASN A 90 -9.05 -22.26 2.43
C ASN A 90 -8.95 -22.90 3.83
N ARG A 91 -9.16 -22.10 4.87
CA ARG A 91 -9.15 -22.51 6.28
C ARG A 91 -10.02 -23.74 6.55
N GLN A 92 -11.22 -23.79 5.96
CA GLN A 92 -12.19 -24.86 6.23
C GLN A 92 -11.63 -26.24 5.86
N VAL A 93 -10.78 -26.32 4.83
CA VAL A 93 -10.18 -27.59 4.41
C VAL A 93 -9.26 -28.15 5.48
N LEU A 94 -8.50 -27.30 6.18
CA LEU A 94 -7.68 -27.76 7.31
C LEU A 94 -8.53 -28.11 8.53
N ASP A 95 -9.55 -27.29 8.83
CA ASP A 95 -10.45 -27.56 9.94
C ASP A 95 -11.15 -28.93 9.80
N ASP A 96 -11.58 -29.29 8.59
CA ASP A 96 -12.31 -30.53 8.31
C ASP A 96 -11.39 -31.77 8.26
N ASN A 97 -10.17 -31.64 7.72
CA ASN A 97 -9.26 -32.79 7.51
C ASN A 97 -8.23 -32.98 8.64
N HIS A 98 -7.96 -31.92 9.40
CA HIS A 98 -6.93 -31.88 10.43
C HIS A 98 -7.41 -31.06 11.64
N GLU A 99 -8.51 -31.46 12.29
CA GLU A 99 -9.17 -30.69 13.39
C GLU A 99 -8.22 -30.10 14.46
N SER A 100 -7.12 -30.79 14.78
CA SER A 100 -6.15 -30.39 15.80
C SER A 100 -4.97 -29.57 15.26
N TRP A 101 -5.01 -29.13 13.99
CA TRP A 101 -3.90 -28.44 13.34
C TRP A 101 -3.44 -27.17 14.05
N TYR A 102 -4.36 -26.49 14.73
CA TYR A 102 -4.07 -25.30 15.55
C TYR A 102 -3.07 -25.56 16.70
N ALA A 103 -2.91 -26.82 17.14
CA ALA A 103 -2.02 -27.21 18.23
C ALA A 103 -0.57 -27.48 17.81
N GLY A 104 -0.26 -27.45 16.50
CA GLY A 104 1.10 -27.67 16.01
C GLY A 104 2.06 -26.55 16.43
N THR A 105 3.28 -26.90 16.83
CA THR A 105 4.30 -25.99 17.40
C THR A 105 5.74 -26.39 17.06
N ASP A 106 5.95 -27.53 16.40
CA ASP A 106 7.24 -28.20 16.30
C ASP A 106 7.84 -28.16 14.88
N ALA A 107 7.12 -27.62 13.88
CA ALA A 107 7.64 -27.57 12.53
C ALA A 107 8.78 -26.55 12.37
N THR A 108 9.74 -26.91 11.53
CA THR A 108 10.87 -26.03 11.14
C THR A 108 10.66 -25.38 9.78
N GLU A 109 9.59 -25.75 9.07
CA GLU A 109 9.22 -25.20 7.77
C GLU A 109 7.71 -25.11 7.63
N VAL A 110 7.24 -23.99 7.07
CA VAL A 110 5.85 -23.77 6.67
C VAL A 110 5.60 -24.40 5.30
N GLN A 111 4.45 -25.03 5.11
CA GLN A 111 4.04 -25.59 3.82
C GLN A 111 2.97 -24.74 3.14
N LEU A 112 2.03 -24.21 3.92
CA LEU A 112 0.97 -23.37 3.42
C LEU A 112 0.60 -22.27 4.42
N TYR A 113 -0.04 -21.23 3.93
CA TYR A 113 -0.59 -20.17 4.75
C TYR A 113 -2.06 -19.91 4.45
N ILE A 114 -2.76 -19.40 5.46
CA ILE A 114 -4.14 -18.95 5.40
C ILE A 114 -4.15 -17.48 5.78
N TYR A 115 -4.92 -16.69 5.02
CA TYR A 115 -5.07 -15.27 5.27
C TYR A 115 -6.52 -14.86 5.03
N ASP A 116 -7.09 -14.14 6.00
CA ASP A 116 -8.44 -13.55 5.92
C ASP A 116 -8.29 -12.03 5.88
N GLU A 117 -8.71 -11.41 4.78
CA GLU A 117 -8.62 -9.96 4.58
C GLU A 117 -9.43 -9.16 5.60
N ARG A 118 -10.41 -9.78 6.27
CA ARG A 118 -11.22 -9.16 7.33
C ARG A 118 -10.43 -8.97 8.63
N VAL A 119 -9.36 -9.73 8.81
CA VAL A 119 -8.43 -9.63 9.95
C VAL A 119 -7.01 -9.41 9.40
N PRO A 120 -6.76 -8.26 8.76
CA PRO A 120 -5.65 -8.10 7.82
C PRO A 120 -4.25 -8.11 8.45
N LYS A 121 -4.17 -8.03 9.78
CA LYS A 121 -2.92 -7.99 10.55
C LYS A 121 -2.46 -9.38 11.01
N THR A 122 -3.22 -10.43 10.71
CA THR A 122 -2.97 -11.77 11.21
C THR A 122 -3.08 -12.77 10.06
N PHE A 123 -2.21 -13.76 10.06
CA PHE A 123 -2.28 -14.91 9.16
C PHE A 123 -2.01 -16.19 9.94
N TYR A 124 -2.33 -17.33 9.35
CA TYR A 124 -2.01 -18.63 9.91
C TYR A 124 -1.05 -19.39 8.99
N VAL A 125 -0.17 -20.17 9.59
CA VAL A 125 0.76 -21.07 8.90
C VAL A 125 0.42 -22.51 9.24
N TYR A 126 0.67 -23.41 8.31
CA TYR A 126 0.57 -24.85 8.53
C TYR A 126 1.77 -25.58 7.92
N PRO A 127 2.34 -26.56 8.63
CA PRO A 127 2.10 -26.84 10.06
C PRO A 127 2.50 -25.66 10.96
N GLY A 128 2.07 -25.68 12.22
CA GLY A 128 2.52 -24.69 13.20
C GLY A 128 4.00 -24.86 13.52
N VAL A 129 4.71 -23.74 13.64
CA VAL A 129 6.18 -23.71 13.61
C VAL A 129 6.78 -23.46 14.99
N THR A 130 8.06 -23.78 15.13
CA THR A 130 8.89 -23.35 16.25
C THR A 130 9.22 -21.85 16.16
N ASP A 131 9.53 -21.24 17.30
CA ASP A 131 9.96 -19.84 17.36
C ASP A 131 11.23 -19.61 16.52
N GLY A 132 11.27 -18.51 15.75
CA GLY A 132 12.42 -18.11 14.94
C GLY A 132 12.50 -18.73 13.55
N VAL A 133 11.50 -19.50 13.09
CA VAL A 133 11.41 -19.91 11.68
C VAL A 133 11.27 -18.65 10.79
N LEU A 134 12.14 -18.53 9.80
CA LEU A 134 12.23 -17.35 8.93
C LEU A 134 11.46 -17.54 7.61
N LEU A 135 10.64 -16.56 7.26
CA LEU A 135 9.85 -16.52 6.04
C LEU A 135 10.19 -15.29 5.18
N THR A 136 10.12 -15.47 3.85
CA THR A 136 10.01 -14.34 2.93
C THR A 136 8.54 -13.96 2.80
N LEU A 137 8.20 -12.70 3.11
CA LEU A 137 6.85 -12.18 2.97
C LEU A 137 6.83 -10.81 2.32
N ALA A 138 5.78 -10.57 1.55
CA ALA A 138 5.43 -9.28 0.99
C ALA A 138 4.19 -8.74 1.69
N TYR A 139 4.24 -7.47 2.11
CA TYR A 139 3.11 -6.80 2.77
C TYR A 139 2.92 -5.37 2.27
N SER A 140 1.68 -4.90 2.29
CA SER A 140 1.35 -3.51 2.00
C SER A 140 1.70 -2.64 3.21
N LYS A 141 2.29 -1.47 3.00
CA LYS A 141 2.65 -0.54 4.07
C LYS A 141 2.02 0.84 3.83
N ALA A 142 1.82 1.63 4.87
CA ALA A 142 1.45 3.03 4.70
C ALA A 142 2.70 3.87 4.38
N PRO A 143 2.67 4.74 3.36
CA PRO A 143 3.74 5.69 3.11
C PRO A 143 3.99 6.58 4.33
N ALA A 144 5.26 6.76 4.69
CA ALA A 144 5.65 7.73 5.70
C ALA A 144 5.30 9.16 5.22
N SER A 145 4.93 10.05 6.15
CA SER A 145 4.80 11.47 5.80
C SER A 145 6.17 12.03 5.47
N ILE A 146 6.28 12.76 4.37
CA ILE A 146 7.41 13.66 4.13
C ILE A 146 7.18 14.92 4.95
N GLY A 147 8.10 15.24 5.86
CA GLY A 147 8.12 16.49 6.63
C GLY A 147 8.77 17.65 5.85
N MET A 148 8.61 18.88 6.33
CA MET A 148 9.17 20.07 5.66
C MET A 148 10.70 20.00 5.51
N ALA A 149 11.43 19.54 6.53
CA ALA A 149 12.89 19.43 6.45
C ALA A 149 13.34 18.47 5.33
N GLU A 150 12.65 17.33 5.19
CA GLU A 150 12.93 16.35 4.14
C GLU A 150 12.56 16.93 2.76
N HIS A 151 11.40 17.58 2.68
CA HIS A 151 10.90 18.27 1.50
C HIS A 151 11.90 19.33 0.98
N ASP A 152 12.44 20.16 1.88
CA ASP A 152 13.43 21.19 1.56
C ASP A 152 14.74 20.60 1.00
N THR A 153 15.06 19.37 1.40
CA THR A 153 16.19 18.59 0.89
C THR A 153 15.83 17.66 -0.28
N ASN A 154 14.72 17.94 -0.98
CA ASN A 154 14.26 17.22 -2.17
C ASN A 154 13.89 15.74 -1.93
N ALA A 155 13.22 15.44 -0.81
CA ALA A 155 12.70 14.09 -0.57
C ALA A 155 11.79 13.60 -1.71
N VAL A 156 12.05 12.37 -2.14
CA VAL A 156 11.32 11.63 -3.17
C VAL A 156 10.02 11.08 -2.58
N ILE A 157 8.97 10.98 -3.39
CA ILE A 157 7.73 10.30 -2.99
C ILE A 157 7.97 8.80 -2.74
N ALA A 158 7.13 8.18 -1.91
CA ALA A 158 7.23 6.75 -1.60
C ALA A 158 6.68 5.87 -2.74
N LEU A 159 5.69 6.38 -3.47
CA LEU A 159 5.04 5.66 -4.56
C LEU A 159 5.79 5.83 -5.88
N ASP A 160 5.67 4.85 -6.77
CA ASP A 160 6.26 4.92 -8.11
C ASP A 160 5.75 6.15 -8.91
N ASP A 161 6.61 6.69 -9.78
CA ASP A 161 6.35 7.94 -10.51
C ASP A 161 5.10 7.86 -11.42
N ILE A 162 4.63 6.66 -11.77
CA ILE A 162 3.35 6.48 -12.47
C ILE A 162 2.16 7.11 -11.72
N TYR A 163 2.28 7.30 -10.41
CA TYR A 163 1.23 7.89 -9.57
C TYR A 163 1.32 9.41 -9.45
N VAL A 164 2.32 10.06 -10.04
CA VAL A 164 2.53 11.52 -9.91
C VAL A 164 1.31 12.32 -10.38
N ASN A 165 0.70 11.94 -11.51
CA ASN A 165 -0.49 12.64 -11.99
C ASN A 165 -1.67 12.46 -11.03
N ALA A 166 -1.90 11.25 -10.52
CA ALA A 166 -2.95 10.99 -9.54
C ALA A 166 -2.72 11.80 -8.25
N ILE A 167 -1.47 11.93 -7.79
CA ILE A 167 -1.10 12.76 -6.65
C ILE A 167 -1.45 14.23 -6.92
N ILE A 168 -1.10 14.77 -8.09
CA ILE A 168 -1.44 16.15 -8.48
C ILE A 168 -2.95 16.37 -8.47
N GLU A 169 -3.72 15.47 -9.07
CA GLU A 169 -5.19 15.55 -9.10
C GLU A 169 -5.79 15.57 -7.68
N TRP A 170 -5.29 14.74 -6.78
CA TRP A 170 -5.73 14.74 -5.39
C TRP A 170 -5.43 16.05 -4.67
N VAL A 171 -4.23 16.61 -4.86
CA VAL A 171 -3.85 17.88 -4.22
C VAL A 171 -4.72 19.03 -4.74
N LEU A 172 -5.00 19.08 -6.05
CA LEU A 172 -5.91 20.07 -6.65
C LEU A 172 -7.35 19.89 -6.15
N TYR A 173 -7.83 18.66 -6.05
CA TYR A 173 -9.13 18.34 -5.46
C TYR A 173 -9.27 18.95 -4.05
N ARG A 174 -8.29 18.69 -3.17
CA ARG A 174 -8.30 19.18 -1.79
C ARG A 174 -8.21 20.71 -1.72
N SER A 175 -7.41 21.31 -2.59
CA SER A 175 -7.29 22.77 -2.70
C SER A 175 -8.64 23.39 -3.09
N TYR A 176 -9.24 22.99 -4.22
CA TYR A 176 -10.53 23.52 -4.65
C TYR A 176 -11.71 23.16 -3.72
N MET A 177 -11.61 22.07 -2.96
CA MET A 177 -12.61 21.71 -1.96
C MET A 177 -12.62 22.69 -0.78
N LYS A 178 -11.43 23.08 -0.30
CA LYS A 178 -11.30 24.08 0.77
C LYS A 178 -11.80 25.45 0.29
N ASP A 179 -11.62 25.75 -0.99
CA ASP A 179 -11.97 27.02 -1.63
C ASP A 179 -13.42 27.12 -2.11
N ALA A 180 -14.34 26.42 -1.45
CA ALA A 180 -15.73 26.26 -1.90
C ALA A 180 -16.56 27.57 -1.93
N GLU A 181 -15.99 28.69 -1.49
CA GLU A 181 -16.64 30.02 -1.49
C GLU A 181 -16.76 30.61 -2.90
N TYR A 182 -15.92 30.19 -3.85
CA TYR A 182 -16.05 30.59 -5.26
C TYR A 182 -16.95 29.60 -6.01
N ALA A 183 -17.99 30.11 -6.68
CA ALA A 183 -19.05 29.30 -7.30
C ALA A 183 -18.58 28.22 -8.29
N ALA A 184 -17.39 28.35 -8.90
CA ALA A 184 -16.83 27.37 -9.84
C ALA A 184 -15.96 26.28 -9.18
N ASP A 185 -15.46 26.50 -7.97
CA ASP A 185 -14.46 25.66 -7.34
C ASP A 185 -15.01 24.32 -6.81
N PRO A 186 -16.28 24.22 -6.34
CA PRO A 186 -16.90 22.91 -6.07
C PRO A 186 -16.95 21.98 -7.30
N ASN A 187 -17.19 22.54 -8.49
CA ASN A 187 -17.21 21.78 -9.73
C ASN A 187 -15.80 21.29 -10.10
N LYS A 188 -14.79 22.18 -10.02
CA LYS A 188 -13.39 21.80 -10.27
C LYS A 188 -12.91 20.72 -9.30
N SER A 189 -13.22 20.89 -8.01
CA SER A 189 -12.88 19.91 -6.98
C SER A 189 -13.42 18.52 -7.35
N THR A 190 -14.70 18.44 -7.72
CA THR A 190 -15.33 17.19 -8.14
C THR A 190 -14.66 16.60 -9.39
N MET A 191 -14.32 17.43 -10.38
CA MET A 191 -13.63 16.99 -11.60
C MET A 191 -12.25 16.39 -11.31
N HIS A 192 -11.45 17.02 -10.45
CA HIS A 192 -10.14 16.52 -10.05
C HIS A 192 -10.23 15.20 -9.26
N LEU A 193 -11.24 15.07 -8.38
CA LEU A 193 -11.50 13.80 -7.70
C LEU A 193 -11.85 12.68 -8.68
N GLN A 194 -12.72 12.96 -9.66
CA GLN A 194 -13.08 11.99 -10.71
C GLN A 194 -11.86 11.62 -11.57
N ALA A 195 -11.00 12.57 -11.92
CA ALA A 195 -9.77 12.31 -12.66
C ALA A 195 -8.83 11.39 -11.88
N PHE A 196 -8.65 11.64 -10.58
CA PHE A 196 -7.90 10.78 -9.67
C PHE A 196 -8.45 9.34 -9.65
N GLU A 197 -9.76 9.19 -9.44
CA GLU A 197 -10.40 7.87 -9.38
C GLU A 197 -10.32 7.12 -10.72
N ASN A 198 -10.51 7.82 -11.83
CA ASN A 198 -10.40 7.26 -13.17
C ASN A 198 -8.99 6.74 -13.48
N GLN A 199 -7.95 7.49 -13.11
CA GLN A 199 -6.56 7.05 -13.32
C GLN A 199 -6.25 5.76 -12.56
N LEU A 200 -6.71 5.66 -11.30
CA LEU A 200 -6.56 4.43 -10.52
C LEU A 200 -7.39 3.27 -11.08
N GLY A 201 -8.60 3.55 -11.57
CA GLY A 201 -9.49 2.57 -12.20
C GLY A 201 -8.95 2.00 -13.51
N GLN A 202 -8.39 2.84 -14.39
CA GLN A 202 -7.75 2.39 -15.64
C GLN A 202 -6.56 1.48 -15.37
N LYS A 203 -5.74 1.82 -14.35
CA LYS A 203 -4.63 0.96 -13.94
C LYS A 203 -5.12 -0.41 -13.46
N ASN A 204 -6.17 -0.46 -12.64
CA ASN A 204 -6.76 -1.72 -12.16
C ASN A 204 -7.23 -2.62 -13.31
N GLN A 205 -7.85 -2.05 -14.34
CA GLN A 205 -8.33 -2.80 -15.50
C GLN A 205 -7.15 -3.35 -16.33
N ALA A 206 -6.11 -2.53 -16.55
CA ALA A 206 -4.91 -2.96 -17.26
C ALA A 206 -4.20 -4.12 -16.53
N ASP A 207 -4.02 -4.00 -15.21
CA ASP A 207 -3.36 -5.01 -14.39
C ASP A 207 -4.16 -6.34 -14.38
N SER A 208 -5.50 -6.26 -14.26
CA SER A 208 -6.38 -7.43 -14.29
C SER A 208 -6.36 -8.13 -15.66
N ALA A 209 -6.32 -7.37 -16.75
CA ALA A 209 -6.25 -7.92 -18.10
C ALA A 209 -4.94 -8.69 -18.34
N MET A 210 -3.82 -8.18 -17.82
CA MET A 210 -2.52 -8.86 -17.89
C MET A 210 -2.50 -10.15 -17.04
N MET A 211 -3.02 -10.11 -15.82
CA MET A 211 -3.09 -11.30 -14.96
C MET A 211 -3.98 -12.41 -15.56
N GLY A 212 -5.06 -12.03 -16.24
CA GLY A 212 -5.93 -12.97 -16.95
C GLY A 212 -5.25 -13.70 -18.11
N GLN A 213 -4.34 -13.02 -18.82
CA GLN A 213 -3.56 -13.61 -19.93
C GLN A 213 -2.47 -14.57 -19.44
N GLN A 214 -1.91 -14.35 -18.25
CA GLN A 214 -0.87 -15.24 -17.69
C GLN A 214 -1.44 -16.53 -17.08
N ARG A 215 -2.76 -16.62 -16.90
CA ARG A 215 -3.47 -17.79 -16.36
C ARG A 215 -4.14 -18.65 -17.44
N GLY A 216 -4.03 -18.28 -18.72
CA GLY A 216 -4.51 -19.05 -19.88
C GLY A 216 -3.37 -19.71 -20.63
#